data_AF-A0A2A2GPP7-F1
#
_entry.id   AF-A0A2A2GPP7-F1
#
_cell.length_a   1.000
_cell.length_b   1.000
_cell.length_c   1.000
_cell.angle_alpha   90.00
_cell.angle_beta   90.00
_cell.angle_gamma   90.00
#
_symmetry.space_group_name_H-M   'P 1'
#
loop_
_entity.id
_entity.type
_entity.pdbx_description
1 polymer ?
#
loop_
_entity_poly.entity_id
_entity_poly.type
_entity_poly.pdbx_seq_one_letter_code
_entity_poly.pdbx_strand_id
1 'polypeptide(L)'
;MKYFILIFISLITLIIFASCGLIQTSSADKETERIADEYGGIYVFDKEIRDEIKQREKEREEARQKVTTGDTFWEQIEAIDKNLPRILSNGCKYYIKGPSKQELHENDWSLYYQKIKEYMGEEVFNKLKRRLGVTSYYIDKNGKVIPITMLTYISTTITTYGLYGDEGAGFRLTNSYSVDIAGDNIFYLENGKFIKSDEKGKGARH
;
A
#
# COMPACT_ATOMS: atom_id res chain seq x y z
N MET A 1 31.20 -6.46 48.28
CA MET A 1 31.50 -6.12 46.86
C MET A 1 31.14 -7.25 45.89
N LYS A 2 31.59 -8.50 46.08
CA LYS A 2 31.26 -9.63 45.16
C LYS A 2 29.75 -9.87 44.95
N TYR A 3 28.93 -9.87 46.00
CA TYR A 3 27.48 -10.06 45.88
C TYR A 3 26.76 -8.89 45.20
N PHE A 4 27.25 -7.67 45.38
CA PHE A 4 26.69 -6.48 44.74
C PHE A 4 26.88 -6.52 43.22
N ILE A 5 28.06 -6.97 42.76
CA ILE A 5 28.34 -7.15 41.33
C ILE A 5 27.43 -8.22 40.71
N LEU A 6 27.20 -9.35 41.42
CA LEU A 6 26.31 -10.42 40.93
C LEU A 6 24.84 -9.97 40.83
N ILE A 7 24.34 -9.23 41.83
CA ILE A 7 22.98 -8.66 41.82
C ILE A 7 22.84 -7.63 40.69
N PHE A 8 23.87 -6.81 40.46
CA PHE A 8 23.85 -5.80 39.40
C PHE A 8 23.84 -6.44 38.00
N ILE A 9 24.64 -7.51 37.80
CA ILE A 9 24.62 -8.29 36.55
C ILE A 9 23.25 -8.96 36.35
N SER A 10 22.67 -9.55 37.41
CA SER A 10 21.36 -10.19 37.30
C SER A 10 20.24 -9.19 36.99
N LEU A 11 20.33 -7.96 37.50
CA LEU A 11 19.37 -6.90 37.22
C LEU A 11 19.47 -6.39 35.78
N ILE A 12 20.70 -6.22 35.26
CA ILE A 12 20.94 -5.85 33.85
C ILE A 12 20.41 -6.92 32.91
N THR A 13 20.68 -8.21 33.18
CA THR A 13 20.12 -9.28 32.36
C THR A 13 18.59 -9.30 32.45
N LEU A 14 18.00 -9.08 33.62
CA LEU A 14 16.54 -9.02 33.77
C LEU A 14 15.93 -7.85 32.99
N ILE A 15 16.60 -6.69 32.90
CA ILE A 15 16.19 -5.56 32.06
C ILE A 15 16.26 -5.91 30.57
N ILE A 16 17.31 -6.59 30.12
CA ILE A 16 17.46 -7.05 28.72
C ILE A 16 16.41 -8.10 28.36
N PHE A 17 16.07 -9.01 29.28
CA PHE A 17 15.01 -10.01 29.10
C PHE A 17 13.60 -9.41 29.23
N ALA A 18 13.42 -8.35 30.05
CA ALA A 18 12.15 -7.64 30.21
C ALA A 18 11.83 -6.72 29.01
N SER A 19 12.82 -6.32 28.22
CA SER A 19 12.61 -5.65 26.93
C SER A 19 12.19 -6.63 25.83
N CYS A 20 11.23 -7.50 26.14
CA CYS A 20 10.60 -8.43 25.20
C CYS A 20 10.05 -7.59 24.02
N GLY A 21 10.81 -7.52 22.92
CA GLY A 21 10.43 -6.77 21.72
C GLY A 21 11.39 -5.69 21.19
N LEU A 22 12.54 -5.41 21.80
CA LEU A 22 13.42 -4.33 21.29
C LEU A 22 14.39 -4.74 20.17
N ILE A 23 14.65 -6.03 19.99
CA ILE A 23 15.54 -6.52 18.92
C ILE A 23 14.68 -7.00 17.76
N GLN A 24 14.72 -6.24 16.68
CA GLN A 24 14.14 -6.61 15.39
C GLN A 24 15.21 -6.47 14.30
N THR A 25 15.16 -7.34 13.30
CA THR A 25 15.98 -7.26 12.10
C THR A 25 15.08 -7.23 10.88
N SER A 26 15.50 -6.48 9.85
CA SER A 26 14.84 -6.44 8.55
C SER A 26 15.71 -7.18 7.55
N SER A 27 15.10 -7.91 6.61
CA SER A 27 15.82 -8.48 5.47
C SER A 27 16.18 -7.43 4.40
N ALA A 28 15.65 -6.21 4.51
CA ALA A 28 15.96 -5.13 3.58
C ALA A 28 17.34 -4.54 3.90
N ASP A 29 18.19 -4.42 2.88
CA ASP A 29 19.41 -3.64 2.99
C ASP A 29 19.11 -2.13 2.79
N LYS A 30 20.11 -1.29 3.07
CA LYS A 30 19.98 0.17 2.95
C LYS A 30 19.58 0.63 1.55
N GLU A 31 20.01 -0.09 0.51
CA GLU A 31 19.68 0.24 -0.87
C GLU A 31 18.21 -0.06 -1.18
N THR A 32 17.70 -1.19 -0.68
CA THR A 32 16.29 -1.58 -0.78
C THR A 32 15.39 -0.57 -0.07
N GLU A 33 15.77 -0.15 1.15
CA GLU A 33 15.05 0.89 1.89
C GLU A 33 15.05 2.23 1.14
N ARG A 34 16.22 2.66 0.63
CA ARG A 34 16.34 3.88 -0.17
C ARG A 34 15.44 3.84 -1.41
N ILE A 35 15.46 2.73 -2.16
CA ILE A 35 14.62 2.56 -3.35
C ILE A 35 13.13 2.62 -2.99
N ALA A 36 12.72 1.93 -1.91
CA ALA A 36 11.35 1.96 -1.44
C ALA A 36 10.91 3.38 -1.04
N ASP A 37 11.76 4.12 -0.33
CA ASP A 37 11.48 5.48 0.12
C ASP A 37 11.51 6.52 -1.02
N GLU A 38 12.32 6.31 -2.06
CA GLU A 38 12.49 7.25 -3.17
C GLU A 38 11.47 7.02 -4.29
N TYR A 39 11.21 5.76 -4.65
CA TYR A 39 10.42 5.35 -5.82
C TYR A 39 9.17 4.55 -5.48
N GLY A 40 9.07 4.00 -4.27
CA GLY A 40 7.85 3.37 -3.78
C GLY A 40 6.75 4.40 -3.52
N GLY A 41 5.51 4.05 -3.86
CA GLY A 41 4.37 4.96 -3.73
C GLY A 41 3.37 4.85 -4.89
N ILE A 42 2.45 5.82 -4.92
CA ILE A 42 1.32 5.86 -5.86
C ILE A 42 1.71 6.67 -7.10
N TYR A 43 1.56 6.08 -8.28
CA TYR A 43 1.74 6.71 -9.58
C TYR A 43 0.37 7.06 -10.16
N VAL A 44 0.11 8.35 -10.35
CA VAL A 44 -1.15 8.90 -10.84
C VAL A 44 -0.97 9.32 -12.31
N PHE A 45 -1.74 8.68 -13.20
CA PHE A 45 -1.66 8.96 -14.64
C PHE A 45 -2.51 10.14 -15.07
N ASP A 46 -3.58 10.43 -14.35
CA ASP A 46 -4.47 11.55 -14.60
C ASP A 46 -4.89 12.18 -13.25
N LYS A 47 -4.41 13.40 -13.02
CA LYS A 47 -4.66 14.14 -11.77
C LYS A 47 -6.11 14.58 -11.66
N GLU A 48 -6.70 15.06 -12.74
CA GLU A 48 -8.07 15.58 -12.75
C GLU A 48 -9.08 14.46 -12.46
N ILE A 49 -8.91 13.30 -13.10
CA ILE A 49 -9.75 12.12 -12.87
C ILE A 49 -9.58 11.59 -11.45
N ARG A 50 -8.34 11.57 -10.93
CA ARG A 50 -8.09 11.15 -9.54
C ARG A 50 -8.77 12.09 -8.54
N ASP A 51 -8.68 13.39 -8.74
CA ASP A 51 -9.27 14.37 -7.84
C ASP A 51 -10.81 14.34 -7.90
N GLU A 52 -11.40 14.11 -9.07
CA GLU A 52 -12.84 13.83 -9.21
C GLU A 52 -13.25 12.59 -8.40
N ILE A 53 -12.52 11.47 -8.54
CA ILE A 53 -12.81 10.24 -7.81
C ILE A 53 -12.68 10.45 -6.30
N LYS A 54 -11.67 11.17 -5.84
CA LYS A 54 -11.50 11.49 -4.42
C LYS A 54 -12.71 12.22 -3.86
N GLN A 55 -13.21 13.23 -4.59
CA GLN A 55 -14.39 13.99 -4.17
C GLN A 55 -15.63 13.09 -4.13
N ARG A 56 -15.86 12.28 -5.16
CA ARG A 56 -17.00 11.36 -5.22
C ARG A 56 -16.96 10.27 -4.13
N GLU A 57 -15.80 9.66 -3.89
CA GLU A 57 -15.69 8.65 -2.82
C GLU A 57 -15.82 9.29 -1.44
N LYS A 58 -15.44 10.56 -1.26
CA LYS A 58 -15.73 11.31 -0.03
C LYS A 58 -17.24 11.49 0.16
N GLU A 59 -17.97 11.91 -0.88
CA GLU A 59 -19.43 12.04 -0.84
C GLU A 59 -20.13 10.71 -0.56
N ARG A 60 -19.64 9.62 -1.17
CA ARG A 60 -20.14 8.26 -0.90
C ARG A 60 -19.87 7.81 0.53
N GLU A 61 -18.71 8.13 1.09
CA GLU A 61 -18.38 7.81 2.48
C GLU A 61 -19.23 8.62 3.46
N GLU A 62 -19.46 9.91 3.20
CA GLU A 62 -20.39 10.73 3.97
C GLU A 62 -21.83 10.18 3.89
N ALA A 63 -22.26 9.69 2.72
CA ALA A 63 -23.55 9.03 2.57
C ALA A 63 -23.63 7.75 3.42
N ARG A 64 -22.59 6.90 3.42
CA ARG A 64 -22.52 5.71 4.28
C ARG A 64 -22.64 6.05 5.76
N GLN A 65 -21.98 7.11 6.21
CA GLN A 65 -22.02 7.54 7.61
C GLN A 65 -23.40 8.09 8.02
N LYS A 66 -24.14 8.68 7.07
CA LYS A 66 -25.49 9.22 7.31
C LYS A 66 -26.61 8.18 7.23
N VAL A 67 -26.35 6.99 6.70
CA VAL A 67 -27.32 5.89 6.72
C VAL A 67 -27.40 5.33 8.14
N THR A 68 -28.31 5.88 8.94
CA THR A 68 -28.46 5.58 10.37
C THR A 68 -29.59 4.61 10.70
N THR A 69 -30.42 4.18 9.74
CA THR A 69 -31.66 3.48 10.10
C THR A 69 -32.14 2.50 9.02
N GLY A 70 -32.15 1.20 9.38
CA GLY A 70 -32.93 0.14 8.72
C GLY A 70 -32.29 -0.60 7.54
N ASP A 71 -32.54 -1.90 7.49
CA ASP A 71 -32.15 -2.91 6.48
C ASP A 71 -30.67 -3.26 6.33
N THR A 72 -30.43 -4.45 5.78
CA THR A 72 -29.11 -5.12 5.81
C THR A 72 -28.01 -4.28 5.16
N PHE A 73 -26.75 -4.50 5.57
CA PHE A 73 -25.57 -3.84 4.99
C PHE A 73 -25.57 -3.81 3.45
N TRP A 74 -26.08 -4.87 2.81
CA TRP A 74 -26.17 -4.97 1.35
C TRP A 74 -27.13 -3.96 0.72
N GLU A 75 -28.31 -3.80 1.29
CA GLU A 75 -29.35 -2.87 0.78
C GLU A 75 -28.88 -1.42 0.89
N GLN A 76 -28.16 -1.09 1.96
CA GLN A 76 -27.55 0.23 2.15
C GLN A 76 -26.50 0.52 1.07
N ILE A 77 -25.65 -0.45 0.76
CA ILE A 77 -24.65 -0.31 -0.31
C ILE A 77 -25.32 -0.17 -1.68
N GLU A 78 -26.36 -0.95 -1.97
CA GLU A 78 -27.11 -0.87 -3.22
C GLU A 78 -27.81 0.48 -3.40
N ALA A 79 -28.41 1.02 -2.33
CA ALA A 79 -29.02 2.35 -2.35
C ALA A 79 -27.99 3.45 -2.64
N ILE A 80 -26.79 3.35 -2.08
CA ILE A 80 -25.69 4.29 -2.34
C ILE A 80 -25.18 4.14 -3.79
N ASP A 81 -25.04 2.93 -4.29
CA ASP A 81 -24.63 2.69 -5.68
C ASP A 81 -25.64 3.20 -6.69
N LYS A 82 -26.94 3.17 -6.35
CA LYS A 82 -28.01 3.74 -7.17
C LYS A 82 -28.02 5.27 -7.17
N ASN A 83 -27.83 5.90 -6.01
CA ASN A 83 -27.91 7.36 -5.86
C ASN A 83 -26.60 8.09 -6.21
N LEU A 84 -25.46 7.45 -5.93
CA LEU A 84 -24.12 7.98 -6.13
C LEU A 84 -23.28 7.00 -6.96
N PRO A 85 -23.65 6.72 -8.21
CA PRO A 85 -22.95 5.72 -9.01
C PRO A 85 -21.49 6.12 -9.26
N ARG A 86 -20.62 5.11 -9.36
CA ARG A 86 -19.19 5.29 -9.70
C ARG A 86 -18.99 5.58 -11.19
N ILE A 87 -19.45 6.73 -11.62
CA ILE A 87 -19.41 7.21 -13.00
C ILE A 87 -18.70 8.57 -12.99
N LEU A 88 -17.70 8.75 -13.83
CA LEU A 88 -16.98 10.01 -14.00
C LEU A 88 -17.83 11.05 -14.75
N SER A 89 -17.43 12.31 -14.69
CA SER A 89 -18.04 13.44 -15.40
C SER A 89 -18.11 13.22 -16.92
N ASN A 90 -17.17 12.44 -17.47
CA ASN A 90 -17.13 12.05 -18.88
C ASN A 90 -18.04 10.85 -19.23
N GLY A 91 -18.80 10.32 -18.26
CA GLY A 91 -19.71 9.19 -18.39
C GLY A 91 -19.08 7.80 -18.23
N CYS A 92 -17.76 7.72 -18.00
CA CYS A 92 -17.05 6.46 -17.87
C CYS A 92 -17.18 5.87 -16.46
N LYS A 93 -17.35 4.55 -16.34
CA LYS A 93 -17.41 3.88 -15.05
C LYS A 93 -16.00 3.70 -14.47
N TYR A 94 -15.81 3.99 -13.19
CA TYR A 94 -14.53 3.85 -12.50
C TYR A 94 -14.56 2.80 -11.37
N TYR A 95 -13.37 2.33 -11.02
CA TYR A 95 -13.12 1.27 -10.06
C TYR A 95 -11.96 1.68 -9.14
N ILE A 96 -12.18 1.62 -7.83
CA ILE A 96 -11.19 1.94 -6.79
C ILE A 96 -10.45 0.71 -6.26
N LYS A 97 -10.32 -0.32 -7.10
CA LYS A 97 -9.62 -1.56 -6.80
C LYS A 97 -8.83 -2.00 -8.01
N GLY A 98 -7.86 -2.89 -7.78
CA GLY A 98 -7.12 -3.50 -8.88
C GLY A 98 -8.04 -4.31 -9.81
N PRO A 99 -7.69 -4.38 -11.11
CA PRO A 99 -8.40 -5.21 -12.08
C PRO A 99 -8.37 -6.69 -11.68
N SER A 100 -9.38 -7.43 -12.14
CA SER A 100 -9.41 -8.88 -12.04
C SER A 100 -8.24 -9.53 -12.79
N LYS A 101 -7.94 -10.80 -12.47
CA LYS A 101 -6.90 -11.56 -13.20
C LYS A 101 -7.17 -11.57 -14.71
N GLN A 102 -8.43 -11.68 -15.10
CA GLN A 102 -8.84 -11.68 -16.51
C GLN A 102 -8.54 -10.33 -17.16
N GLU A 103 -9.00 -9.21 -16.57
CA GLU A 103 -8.73 -7.86 -17.08
C GLU A 103 -7.22 -7.56 -17.15
N LEU A 104 -6.42 -8.08 -16.21
CA LEU A 104 -4.96 -7.97 -16.25
C LEU A 104 -4.34 -8.64 -17.48
N HIS A 105 -4.87 -9.78 -17.91
CA HIS A 105 -4.38 -10.52 -19.08
C HIS A 105 -4.90 -9.97 -20.41
N GLU A 106 -6.12 -9.44 -20.43
CA GLU A 106 -6.79 -8.97 -21.65
C GLU A 106 -6.37 -7.56 -22.08
N ASN A 107 -5.83 -6.75 -21.17
CA ASN A 107 -5.42 -5.38 -21.46
C ASN A 107 -3.90 -5.25 -21.62
N ASP A 108 -3.48 -4.39 -22.55
CA ASP A 108 -2.08 -3.99 -22.69
C ASP A 108 -1.73 -2.83 -21.76
N TRP A 109 -0.88 -3.13 -20.78
CA TRP A 109 -0.39 -2.17 -19.78
C TRP A 109 1.00 -1.62 -20.11
N SER A 110 1.61 -2.04 -21.22
CA SER A 110 3.01 -1.78 -21.56
C SER A 110 3.34 -0.30 -21.57
N LEU A 111 2.44 0.54 -22.09
CA LEU A 111 2.59 2.00 -22.11
C LEU A 111 2.73 2.59 -20.70
N TYR A 112 1.95 2.10 -19.73
CA TYR A 112 1.95 2.59 -18.36
C TYR A 112 3.22 2.15 -17.62
N TYR A 113 3.61 0.87 -17.80
CA TYR A 113 4.88 0.36 -17.28
C TYR A 113 6.08 1.10 -17.87
N GLN A 114 6.05 1.42 -19.16
CA GLN A 114 7.11 2.16 -19.84
C GLN A 114 7.27 3.55 -19.25
N LYS A 115 6.18 4.31 -19.06
CA LYS A 115 6.24 5.64 -18.43
C LYS A 115 6.85 5.60 -17.01
N ILE A 116 6.49 4.58 -16.24
CA ILE A 116 7.06 4.38 -14.90
C ILE A 116 8.55 4.01 -14.99
N LYS A 117 8.93 3.12 -15.91
CA LYS A 117 10.33 2.76 -16.19
C LYS A 117 11.18 3.96 -16.62
N GLU A 118 10.64 4.83 -17.47
CA GLU A 118 11.30 6.06 -17.93
C GLU A 118 11.59 7.03 -16.77
N TYR A 119 10.73 7.05 -15.75
CA TYR A 119 10.93 7.87 -14.55
C TYR A 119 11.98 7.29 -13.59
N MET A 120 11.84 6.02 -13.21
CA MET A 120 12.70 5.42 -12.17
C MET A 120 14.01 4.82 -12.69
N GLY A 121 14.13 4.64 -14.00
CA GLY A 121 15.25 3.94 -14.62
C GLY A 121 15.09 2.42 -14.59
N GLU A 122 15.82 1.75 -15.49
CA GLU A 122 15.68 0.31 -15.72
C GLU A 122 16.07 -0.56 -14.53
N GLU A 123 17.13 -0.19 -13.81
CA GLU A 123 17.61 -0.96 -12.66
C GLU A 123 16.56 -0.97 -11.53
N VAL A 124 16.08 0.21 -11.15
CA VAL A 124 15.05 0.38 -10.11
C VAL A 124 13.74 -0.28 -10.54
N PHE A 125 13.35 -0.09 -11.80
CA PHE A 125 12.15 -0.72 -12.35
C PHE A 125 12.21 -2.24 -12.26
N ASN A 126 13.34 -2.86 -12.57
CA ASN A 126 13.47 -4.32 -12.48
C ASN A 126 13.34 -4.85 -11.05
N LYS A 127 13.75 -4.08 -10.04
CA LYS A 127 13.56 -4.40 -8.61
C LYS A 127 12.10 -4.27 -8.17
N LEU A 128 11.38 -3.26 -8.69
CA LEU A 128 10.02 -2.91 -8.27
C LEU A 128 8.90 -3.55 -9.09
N LYS A 129 9.14 -3.92 -10.36
CA LYS A 129 8.09 -4.35 -11.31
C LYS A 129 7.23 -5.50 -10.81
N ARG A 130 7.77 -6.40 -9.98
CA ARG A 130 7.02 -7.55 -9.42
C ARG A 130 5.89 -7.13 -8.48
N ARG A 131 5.99 -5.93 -7.91
CA ARG A 131 5.04 -5.34 -6.95
C ARG A 131 4.39 -4.07 -7.50
N LEU A 132 4.56 -3.79 -8.79
CA LEU A 132 3.90 -2.68 -9.46
C LEU A 132 2.56 -3.15 -10.01
N GLY A 133 1.46 -2.56 -9.54
CA GLY A 133 0.12 -2.98 -9.94
C GLY A 133 -0.87 -1.83 -10.02
N VAL A 134 -1.90 -1.99 -10.84
CA VAL A 134 -3.02 -1.06 -10.95
C VAL A 134 -3.87 -1.12 -9.69
N THR A 135 -4.18 0.04 -9.11
CA THR A 135 -5.00 0.16 -7.89
C THR A 135 -6.33 0.86 -8.14
N SER A 136 -6.43 1.65 -9.21
CA SER A 136 -7.70 2.18 -9.70
C SER A 136 -7.66 2.39 -11.22
N TYR A 137 -8.82 2.26 -11.85
CA TYR A 137 -8.97 2.37 -13.31
C TYR A 137 -10.39 2.80 -13.68
N TYR A 138 -10.57 3.27 -14.92
CA TYR A 138 -11.88 3.45 -15.52
C TYR A 138 -11.97 2.68 -16.85
N ILE A 139 -13.20 2.42 -17.29
CA ILE A 139 -13.48 1.83 -18.59
C ILE A 139 -13.93 2.94 -19.52
N ASP A 140 -13.18 3.16 -20.61
CA ASP A 140 -13.51 4.19 -21.59
C ASP A 140 -14.78 3.84 -22.40
N LYS A 141 -15.21 4.75 -23.27
CA LYS A 141 -16.39 4.55 -24.13
C LYS A 141 -16.26 3.40 -25.12
N ASN A 142 -15.03 2.93 -25.39
CA ASN A 142 -14.73 1.82 -26.27
C ASN A 142 -14.57 0.49 -25.51
N GLY A 143 -14.77 0.48 -24.18
CA GLY A 143 -14.58 -0.71 -23.35
C GLY A 143 -13.12 -0.97 -22.94
N LYS A 144 -12.19 -0.05 -23.23
CA LYS A 144 -10.77 -0.19 -22.87
C LYS A 144 -10.55 0.20 -21.41
N VAL A 145 -9.75 -0.60 -20.71
CA VAL A 145 -9.35 -0.31 -19.34
C VAL A 145 -8.20 0.71 -19.31
N ILE A 146 -8.39 1.80 -18.58
CA ILE A 146 -7.43 2.89 -18.42
C ILE A 146 -7.05 3.02 -16.93
N PRO A 147 -5.81 2.70 -16.52
CA PRO A 147 -5.28 2.99 -15.20
C PRO A 147 -5.41 4.47 -14.85
N ILE A 148 -5.85 4.72 -13.62
CA ILE A 148 -5.80 6.03 -13.00
C ILE A 148 -4.63 6.06 -12.02
N THR A 149 -4.53 5.03 -11.17
CA THR A 149 -3.42 4.87 -10.23
C THR A 149 -2.77 3.51 -10.30
N MET A 150 -1.45 3.49 -10.16
CA MET A 150 -0.66 2.29 -9.88
C MET A 150 0.10 2.46 -8.57
N LEU A 151 0.35 1.37 -7.87
CA LEU A 151 1.12 1.35 -6.62
C LEU A 151 2.30 0.41 -6.79
N THR A 152 3.45 0.79 -6.24
CA THR A 152 4.59 -0.11 -6.07
C THR A 152 5.21 0.04 -4.69
N TYR A 153 5.70 -1.08 -4.17
CA TYR A 153 6.32 -1.23 -2.86
C TYR A 153 7.29 -2.42 -2.90
N ILE A 154 8.13 -2.55 -1.88
CA ILE A 154 9.03 -3.70 -1.71
C ILE A 154 8.56 -4.52 -0.53
N SER A 155 8.40 -5.82 -0.68
CA SER A 155 8.14 -6.72 0.45
C SER A 155 9.46 -7.11 1.12
N THR A 156 9.58 -6.88 2.43
CA THR A 156 10.68 -7.33 3.27
C THR A 156 10.16 -8.22 4.41
N THR A 157 11.03 -8.97 5.04
CA THR A 157 10.73 -9.77 6.23
C THR A 157 11.31 -9.09 7.44
N ILE A 158 10.47 -8.84 8.44
CA ILE A 158 10.92 -8.46 9.79
C ILE A 158 10.98 -9.72 10.63
N THR A 159 12.10 -9.90 11.34
CA THR A 159 12.26 -10.92 12.38
C THR A 159 12.38 -10.24 13.72
N THR A 160 11.46 -10.55 14.64
CA THR A 160 11.50 -10.09 16.03
C THR A 160 11.96 -11.21 16.95
N TYR A 161 12.72 -10.86 17.98
CA TYR A 161 13.28 -11.82 18.94
C TYR A 161 12.61 -11.64 20.31
N GLY A 162 12.08 -12.74 20.85
CA GLY A 162 11.27 -12.74 22.07
C GLY A 162 10.66 -14.10 22.34
N LEU A 163 9.94 -14.25 23.46
CA LEU A 163 9.24 -15.50 23.77
C LEU A 163 7.84 -15.47 23.16
N TYR A 164 7.64 -16.24 22.10
CA TYR A 164 6.34 -16.40 21.43
C TYR A 164 5.85 -17.84 21.58
N GLY A 165 4.56 -18.07 21.37
CA GLY A 165 3.98 -19.40 21.43
C GLY A 165 2.70 -19.44 22.24
N ASP A 166 2.01 -20.56 22.16
CA ASP A 166 0.87 -20.91 22.99
C ASP A 166 0.99 -22.37 23.45
N GLU A 167 0.09 -22.80 24.34
CA GLU A 167 0.12 -24.14 24.92
C GLU A 167 0.01 -25.28 23.87
N GLY A 168 -0.50 -25.00 22.66
CA GLY A 168 -0.70 -25.99 21.60
C GLY A 168 0.44 -26.05 20.57
N ALA A 169 1.10 -24.92 20.29
CA ALA A 169 2.17 -24.82 19.30
C ALA A 169 3.59 -24.87 19.92
N GLY A 170 3.69 -24.86 21.25
CA GLY A 170 4.96 -24.73 21.96
C GLY A 170 5.52 -23.30 21.92
N PHE A 171 6.72 -23.10 22.49
CA PHE A 171 7.37 -21.79 22.49
C PHE A 171 8.44 -21.66 21.39
N ARG A 172 8.62 -20.45 20.87
CA ARG A 172 9.66 -20.07 19.91
C ARG A 172 10.31 -18.77 20.32
N LEU A 173 11.60 -18.63 20.00
CA LEU A 173 12.40 -17.45 20.34
C LEU A 173 12.40 -16.36 19.25
N THR A 174 11.80 -16.65 18.09
CA THR A 174 11.73 -15.75 16.95
C THR A 174 10.34 -15.75 16.35
N ASN A 175 9.95 -14.60 15.80
CA ASN A 175 8.75 -14.46 14.99
C ASN A 175 9.12 -13.69 13.73
N SER A 176 8.81 -14.23 12.55
CA SER A 176 9.10 -13.56 11.28
C SER A 176 7.81 -13.32 10.51
N TYR A 177 7.66 -12.13 9.93
CA TYR A 177 6.50 -11.76 9.14
C TYR A 177 6.92 -10.85 7.99
N SER A 178 6.17 -10.92 6.88
CA SER A 178 6.38 -10.05 5.73
C SER A 178 5.69 -8.71 5.97
N VAL A 179 6.40 -7.64 5.65
CA VAL A 179 5.93 -6.26 5.65
C VAL A 179 6.24 -5.64 4.30
N ASP A 180 5.35 -4.77 3.84
CA ASP A 180 5.58 -4.01 2.63
C ASP A 180 6.17 -2.65 3.02
N ILE A 181 7.21 -2.22 2.31
CA ILE A 181 7.85 -0.93 2.50
C ILE A 181 7.73 -0.12 1.22
N ALA A 182 7.19 1.08 1.36
CA ALA A 182 7.19 2.10 0.34
C ALA A 182 7.15 3.45 1.04
N GLY A 183 7.76 4.46 0.43
CA GLY A 183 7.55 5.84 0.84
C GLY A 183 6.09 6.23 0.64
N ASP A 184 5.63 7.20 1.42
CA ASP A 184 4.30 7.81 1.33
C ASP A 184 4.18 8.72 0.09
N ASN A 185 4.89 8.41 -0.98
CA ASN A 185 5.05 9.25 -2.14
C ASN A 185 3.83 9.15 -3.06
N ILE A 186 3.53 10.27 -3.71
CA ILE A 186 2.60 10.35 -4.83
C ILE A 186 3.36 10.97 -5.99
N PHE A 187 3.31 10.33 -7.16
CA PHE A 187 3.92 10.80 -8.39
C PHE A 187 2.82 11.13 -9.39
N TYR A 188 2.80 12.35 -9.91
CA TYR A 188 1.84 12.77 -10.94
C TYR A 188 2.51 12.75 -12.31
N LEU A 189 1.82 12.20 -13.30
CA LEU A 189 2.24 12.30 -14.69
C LEU A 189 1.90 13.70 -15.21
N GLU A 190 2.93 14.51 -15.47
CA GLU A 190 2.81 15.86 -16.01
C GLU A 190 3.70 16.00 -17.24
N ASN A 191 3.15 16.50 -18.34
CA ASN A 191 3.89 16.67 -19.61
C ASN A 191 4.65 15.39 -20.06
N GLY A 192 4.04 14.23 -19.81
CA GLY A 192 4.60 12.93 -20.18
C GLY A 192 5.64 12.34 -19.23
N LYS A 193 6.00 13.03 -18.13
CA LYS A 193 6.97 12.55 -17.14
C LYS A 193 6.37 12.55 -15.74
N PHE A 194 6.76 11.59 -14.91
CA PHE A 194 6.35 11.58 -13.51
C PHE A 194 7.14 12.61 -12.70
N ILE A 195 6.43 13.33 -11.83
CA ILE A 195 6.99 14.29 -10.89
C ILE A 195 6.51 13.91 -9.49
N LYS A 196 7.44 13.83 -8.54
CA LYS A 196 7.14 13.58 -7.14
C LYS A 196 6.38 14.77 -6.56
N SER A 197 5.24 14.50 -5.94
CA SER A 197 4.42 15.50 -5.24
C SER A 197 4.88 15.69 -3.81
N ASP A 198 4.57 16.86 -3.26
CA ASP A 198 4.61 17.13 -1.82
C ASP A 198 3.42 16.48 -1.08
N GLU A 199 2.35 16.09 -1.79
CA GLU A 199 1.25 15.33 -1.20
C GLU A 199 1.74 13.97 -0.72
N LYS A 200 1.38 13.63 0.51
CA LYS A 200 1.66 12.32 1.10
C LYS A 200 0.45 11.40 0.97
N GLY A 201 0.69 10.20 0.45
CA GLY A 201 -0.27 9.11 0.50
C GLY A 201 -0.43 8.58 1.92
N LYS A 202 -1.43 7.72 2.15
CA LYS A 202 -1.37 6.82 3.31
C LYS A 202 -0.24 5.83 3.02
N GLY A 203 0.89 5.99 3.69
CA GLY A 203 2.05 5.14 3.55
C GLY A 203 1.73 3.65 3.61
N ALA A 204 2.55 2.85 2.93
CA ALA A 204 2.48 1.40 3.03
C ALA A 204 3.32 0.85 4.21
N ARG A 205 3.73 1.66 5.19
CA ARG A 205 4.40 1.13 6.40
C ARG A 205 3.36 0.38 7.25
N HIS A 206 3.25 -0.91 7.01
CA HIS A 206 2.49 -1.88 7.81
C HIS A 206 3.42 -2.99 8.26
#